data_AF-A0A371K389-F1
#
_entry.id   AF-A0A371K389-F1
#
_cell.length_a   1.000
_cell.length_b   1.000
_cell.length_c   1.000
_cell.angle_alpha   90.00
_cell.angle_beta   90.00
_cell.angle_gamma   90.00
#
_symmetry.space_group_name_H-M   'P 1'
#
loop_
_entity.id
_entity.type
_entity.pdbx_description
1 polymer ?
#
loop_
_entity_poly.entity_id
_entity_poly.type
_entity_poly.pdbx_seq_one_letter_code
_entity_poly.pdbx_strand_id
1 'polypeptide(L)'
;MAKFKKNAKKTASASKTTASASAQEQAERLSKTLSESAQQIWLAGVGAFSRAQAEGTKLFEGLVKEGLSLEQTARKFTGGQADALRDAVESKVGHARERAADTWDRLEKVFEERVQRALVKLGVPGRDDLAGLSQRVDALTAELRRQGGKPAAKAAAKPAAAKAQKVTAAKKVAKQPALKKAAAKAPRKAVAKPKPPVAP
;
A
#
# COMPACT_ATOMS: atom_id res chain seq x y z
N MET A 1 -3.51 5.65 -81.19
CA MET A 1 -2.56 5.08 -80.21
C MET A 1 -3.05 5.37 -78.79
N ALA A 2 -3.60 4.38 -78.07
CA ALA A 2 -3.77 4.43 -76.60
C ALA A 2 -4.37 3.11 -76.13
N LYS A 3 -3.63 2.33 -75.30
CA LYS A 3 -4.13 1.29 -74.36
C LYS A 3 -2.94 0.52 -73.75
N PHE A 4 -2.21 1.09 -72.79
CA PHE A 4 -1.24 0.32 -71.98
C PHE A 4 -1.13 0.74 -70.50
N LYS A 5 -2.12 1.47 -69.95
CA LYS A 5 -2.07 1.99 -68.56
C LYS A 5 -3.03 1.34 -67.56
N LYS A 6 -3.55 0.13 -67.84
CA LYS A 6 -4.53 -0.56 -66.96
C LYS A 6 -3.99 -1.78 -66.21
N ASN A 7 -2.81 -2.32 -66.56
CA ASN A 7 -2.30 -3.56 -65.96
C ASN A 7 -1.42 -3.38 -64.71
N ALA A 8 -0.76 -2.24 -64.54
CA ALA A 8 0.10 -1.99 -63.36
C ALA A 8 -0.69 -1.80 -62.04
N LYS A 9 -1.94 -1.32 -62.12
CA LYS A 9 -2.80 -1.11 -60.93
C LYS A 9 -3.40 -2.42 -60.39
N LYS A 10 -3.54 -3.45 -61.25
CA LYS A 10 -4.13 -4.74 -60.87
C LYS A 10 -3.13 -5.66 -60.15
N THR A 11 -1.84 -5.59 -60.52
CA THR A 11 -0.76 -6.34 -59.84
C THR A 11 -0.37 -5.74 -58.49
N ALA A 12 -0.34 -4.40 -58.37
CA ALA A 12 -0.09 -3.73 -57.09
C ALA A 12 -1.20 -3.93 -56.06
N SER A 13 -2.47 -3.99 -56.49
CA SER A 13 -3.60 -4.25 -55.59
C SER A 13 -3.68 -5.71 -55.13
N ALA A 14 -3.33 -6.67 -56.00
CA ALA A 14 -3.32 -8.09 -55.64
C ALA A 14 -2.18 -8.43 -54.65
N SER A 15 -1.00 -7.83 -54.83
CA SER A 15 0.14 -7.96 -53.91
C SER A 15 -0.11 -7.34 -52.54
N LYS A 16 -0.83 -6.21 -52.47
CA LYS A 16 -1.18 -5.55 -51.20
C LYS A 16 -2.19 -6.36 -50.38
N THR A 17 -3.14 -7.04 -51.03
CA THR A 17 -4.12 -7.92 -50.34
C THR A 17 -3.49 -9.23 -49.87
N THR A 18 -2.53 -9.80 -50.59
CA THR A 18 -1.79 -10.99 -50.12
C THR A 18 -0.81 -10.66 -49.00
N ALA A 19 -0.17 -9.49 -49.03
CA ALA A 19 0.67 -9.01 -47.95
C ALA A 19 -0.12 -8.65 -46.67
N SER A 20 -1.34 -8.10 -46.80
CA SER A 20 -2.21 -7.86 -45.64
C SER A 20 -2.80 -9.15 -45.08
N ALA A 21 -3.14 -10.13 -45.93
CA ALA A 21 -3.61 -11.44 -45.52
C ALA A 21 -2.52 -12.22 -44.76
N SER A 22 -1.29 -12.23 -45.26
CA SER A 22 -0.17 -12.88 -44.57
C SER A 22 0.24 -12.17 -43.27
N ALA A 23 0.10 -10.84 -43.21
CA ALA A 23 0.29 -10.08 -41.97
C ALA A 23 -0.81 -10.37 -40.93
N GLN A 24 -2.07 -10.54 -41.36
CA GLN A 24 -3.17 -10.94 -40.48
C GLN A 24 -3.02 -12.38 -39.97
N GLU A 25 -2.60 -13.32 -40.81
CA GLU A 25 -2.32 -14.70 -40.37
C GLU A 25 -1.14 -14.76 -39.38
N GLN A 26 -0.12 -13.92 -39.57
CA GLN A 26 0.98 -13.79 -38.61
C GLN A 26 0.49 -13.18 -37.29
N ALA A 27 -0.36 -12.15 -37.33
CA ALA A 27 -0.94 -11.56 -36.12
C ALA A 27 -1.83 -12.56 -35.34
N GLU A 28 -2.61 -13.40 -36.03
CA GLU A 28 -3.41 -14.45 -35.38
C GLU A 28 -2.57 -15.58 -34.79
N ARG A 29 -1.46 -15.94 -35.43
CA ARG A 29 -0.52 -16.91 -34.87
C ARG A 29 0.19 -16.35 -33.64
N LEU A 30 0.55 -15.07 -33.66
CA LEU A 30 1.14 -14.36 -32.53
C LEU A 30 0.14 -14.23 -31.37
N SER A 31 -1.13 -13.91 -31.64
CA SER A 31 -2.15 -13.81 -30.60
C SER A 31 -2.48 -15.17 -29.97
N LYS A 32 -2.53 -16.25 -30.77
CA LYS A 32 -2.70 -17.62 -30.25
C LYS A 32 -1.52 -18.07 -29.39
N THR A 33 -0.29 -17.86 -29.84
CA THR A 33 0.91 -18.23 -29.06
C THR A 33 1.02 -17.41 -27.78
N LEU A 34 0.66 -16.13 -27.81
CA LEU A 34 0.64 -15.28 -26.63
C LEU A 34 -0.46 -15.69 -25.63
N SER A 35 -1.63 -16.07 -26.13
CA SER A 35 -2.73 -16.57 -25.29
C SER A 35 -2.40 -17.92 -24.66
N GLU A 36 -1.80 -18.83 -25.42
CA GLU A 36 -1.33 -20.12 -24.92
C GLU A 36 -0.24 -19.93 -23.86
N SER A 37 0.75 -19.06 -24.12
CA SER A 37 1.78 -18.73 -23.13
C SER A 37 1.20 -18.09 -21.87
N ALA A 38 0.25 -17.16 -22.01
CA ALA A 38 -0.43 -16.55 -20.87
C ALA A 38 -1.22 -17.58 -20.05
N GLN A 39 -1.85 -18.55 -20.70
CA GLN A 39 -2.57 -19.64 -20.03
C GLN A 39 -1.62 -20.57 -19.29
N GLN A 40 -0.46 -20.91 -19.88
CA GLN A 40 0.57 -21.70 -19.21
C GLN A 40 1.15 -20.96 -18.00
N ILE A 41 1.43 -19.66 -18.13
CA ILE A 41 1.90 -18.82 -17.02
C ILE A 41 0.83 -18.76 -15.92
N TRP A 42 -0.46 -18.66 -16.27
CA TRP A 42 -1.55 -18.65 -15.31
C TRP A 42 -1.68 -19.98 -14.57
N LEU A 43 -1.70 -21.11 -15.28
CA LEU A 43 -1.78 -22.44 -14.69
C LEU A 43 -0.55 -22.74 -13.82
N ALA A 44 0.64 -22.35 -14.26
CA ALA A 44 1.85 -22.45 -13.45
C ALA A 44 1.77 -21.58 -12.19
N GLY A 45 1.23 -20.36 -12.30
CA GLY A 45 1.00 -19.47 -11.17
C GLY A 45 0.03 -20.05 -10.14
N VAL A 46 -1.11 -20.58 -10.58
CA VAL A 46 -2.13 -21.19 -9.71
C VAL A 46 -1.62 -22.50 -9.09
N GLY A 47 -0.86 -23.30 -9.85
CA GLY A 47 -0.23 -24.53 -9.35
C GLY A 47 0.85 -24.25 -8.31
N ALA A 48 1.73 -23.27 -8.57
CA ALA A 48 2.76 -22.86 -7.63
C ALA A 48 2.16 -22.22 -6.36
N PHE A 49 1.10 -21.43 -6.49
CA PHE A 49 0.38 -20.87 -5.34
C PHE A 49 -0.27 -21.96 -4.48
N SER A 50 -0.90 -22.95 -5.12
CA SER A 50 -1.50 -24.09 -4.40
C SER A 50 -0.43 -24.94 -3.67
N ARG A 51 0.74 -25.14 -4.30
CA ARG A 51 1.91 -25.80 -3.66
C ARG A 51 2.40 -25.00 -2.46
N ALA A 52 2.55 -23.69 -2.61
CA ALA A 52 2.98 -22.79 -1.54
C ALA A 52 1.98 -22.75 -0.37
N GLN A 53 0.66 -22.85 -0.62
CA GLN A 53 -0.33 -22.98 0.45
C GLN A 53 -0.17 -24.31 1.21
N ALA A 54 -0.02 -25.44 0.51
CA ALA A 54 0.13 -26.75 1.14
C ALA A 54 1.43 -26.86 1.96
N GLU A 55 2.54 -26.30 1.46
CA GLU A 55 3.81 -26.26 2.17
C GLU A 55 3.85 -25.15 3.24
N GLY A 56 3.17 -24.04 3.01
CA GLY A 56 3.06 -22.91 3.93
C GLY A 56 2.38 -23.28 5.25
N THR A 57 1.29 -24.06 5.21
CA THR A 57 0.63 -24.55 6.43
C THR A 57 1.56 -25.45 7.26
N LYS A 58 2.34 -26.32 6.61
CA LYS A 58 3.32 -27.17 7.31
C LYS A 58 4.47 -26.37 7.94
N LEU A 59 4.99 -25.37 7.22
CA LEU A 59 6.00 -24.46 7.78
C LEU A 59 5.44 -23.69 8.98
N PHE A 60 4.20 -23.21 8.88
CA PHE A 60 3.54 -22.53 9.99
C PHE A 60 3.35 -23.44 11.20
N GLU A 61 2.84 -24.65 11.02
CA GLU A 61 2.72 -25.64 12.11
C GLU A 61 4.07 -25.97 12.75
N GLY A 62 5.13 -26.10 11.93
CA GLY A 62 6.50 -26.27 12.39
C GLY A 62 6.97 -25.10 13.25
N LEU A 63 6.79 -23.87 12.77
CA LEU A 63 7.14 -22.65 13.49
C LEU A 63 6.33 -22.49 14.80
N VAL A 64 5.05 -22.88 14.81
CA VAL A 64 4.22 -22.86 16.03
C VAL A 64 4.74 -23.88 17.03
N LYS A 65 5.08 -25.10 16.59
CA LYS A 65 5.65 -26.14 17.44
C LYS A 65 7.02 -25.75 18.00
N GLU A 66 7.87 -25.15 17.17
CA GLU A 66 9.15 -24.59 17.59
C GLU A 66 8.97 -23.42 18.55
N GLY A 67 7.99 -22.54 18.31
CA GLY A 67 7.65 -21.44 19.22
C GLY A 67 7.21 -21.93 20.59
N LEU A 68 6.36 -22.96 20.66
CA LEU A 68 5.96 -23.60 21.91
C LEU A 68 7.16 -24.26 22.63
N SER A 69 8.03 -24.93 21.88
CA SER A 69 9.26 -25.53 22.42
C SER A 69 10.22 -24.46 22.94
N LEU A 70 10.41 -23.37 22.19
CA LEU A 70 11.25 -22.23 22.54
C LEU A 70 10.70 -21.50 23.76
N GLU A 71 9.38 -21.35 23.88
CA GLU A 71 8.73 -20.76 25.06
C GLU A 71 8.95 -21.63 26.31
N GLN A 72 8.74 -22.95 26.21
CA GLN A 72 9.03 -23.88 27.31
C GLN A 72 10.50 -23.86 27.70
N THR A 73 11.39 -23.76 26.72
CA THR A 73 12.83 -23.68 26.91
C THR A 73 13.20 -22.35 27.56
N ALA A 74 12.72 -21.23 27.05
CA ALA A 74 12.91 -19.90 27.61
C ALA A 74 12.40 -19.81 29.06
N ARG A 75 11.22 -20.37 29.35
CA ARG A 75 10.68 -20.48 30.72
C ARG A 75 11.59 -21.26 31.67
N LYS A 76 12.36 -22.23 31.18
CA LYS A 76 13.37 -22.98 31.95
C LYS A 76 14.70 -22.23 32.10
N PHE A 77 15.06 -21.39 31.12
CA PHE A 77 16.33 -20.63 31.07
C PHE A 77 16.26 -19.20 31.64
N THR A 78 15.09 -18.73 32.08
CA THR A 78 14.89 -17.39 32.69
C THR A 78 15.68 -17.13 33.98
N GLY A 79 16.46 -18.09 34.48
CA GLY A 79 17.48 -17.88 35.50
C GLY A 79 18.77 -17.24 34.94
N GLY A 80 18.75 -15.94 34.61
CA GLY A 80 19.95 -15.09 34.53
C GLY A 80 20.78 -15.05 33.23
N GLN A 81 20.71 -16.06 32.34
CA GLN A 81 21.42 -16.04 31.03
C GLN A 81 20.58 -15.45 29.88
N ALA A 82 19.30 -15.16 30.13
CA ALA A 82 18.34 -14.77 29.09
C ALA A 82 18.54 -13.35 28.54
N ASP A 83 19.03 -12.39 29.34
CA ASP A 83 19.11 -10.99 28.91
C ASP A 83 20.16 -10.75 27.81
N ALA A 84 21.34 -11.35 27.91
CA ALA A 84 22.38 -11.22 26.88
C ALA A 84 21.99 -11.89 25.55
N LEU A 85 21.30 -13.03 25.62
CA LEU A 85 20.74 -13.72 24.45
C LEU A 85 19.60 -12.92 23.82
N ARG A 86 18.77 -12.27 24.64
CA ARG A 86 17.68 -11.41 24.19
C ARG A 86 18.20 -10.21 23.40
N ASP A 87 19.21 -9.50 23.90
CA ASP A 87 19.80 -8.34 23.19
C ASP A 87 20.40 -8.72 21.82
N ALA A 88 21.05 -9.89 21.74
CA ALA A 88 21.61 -10.40 20.49
C ALA A 88 20.53 -10.79 19.47
N VAL A 89 19.41 -11.37 19.93
CA VAL A 89 18.26 -11.71 19.09
C VAL A 89 17.53 -10.45 18.64
N GLU A 90 17.27 -9.51 19.54
CA GLU A 90 16.62 -8.22 19.24
C GLU A 90 17.39 -7.46 18.15
N SER A 91 18.72 -7.41 18.26
CA SER A 91 19.57 -6.77 17.23
C SER A 91 19.48 -7.46 15.86
N LYS A 92 19.47 -8.80 15.82
CA LYS A 92 19.32 -9.55 14.56
C LYS A 92 17.94 -9.40 13.95
N VAL A 93 16.90 -9.42 14.78
CA VAL A 93 15.50 -9.22 14.35
C VAL A 93 15.31 -7.80 13.82
N GLY A 94 15.92 -6.80 14.46
CA GLY A 94 15.91 -5.41 13.98
C GLY A 94 16.44 -5.28 12.55
N HIS A 95 17.63 -5.83 12.28
CA HIS A 95 18.22 -5.81 10.94
C HIS A 95 17.42 -6.61 9.90
N ALA A 96 16.85 -7.75 10.30
CA ALA A 96 15.99 -8.54 9.41
C ALA A 96 14.70 -7.78 9.07
N ARG A 97 14.11 -7.08 10.04
CA ARG A 97 12.90 -6.28 9.86
C ARG A 97 13.14 -5.07 8.96
N GLU A 98 14.26 -4.38 9.11
CA GLU A 98 14.65 -3.26 8.26
C GLU A 98 14.80 -3.70 6.80
N ARG A 99 15.54 -4.80 6.56
CA ARG A 99 15.68 -5.40 5.22
C ARG A 99 14.34 -5.87 4.64
N ALA A 100 13.49 -6.45 5.48
CA ALA A 100 12.16 -6.91 5.06
C ALA A 100 11.25 -5.74 4.70
N ALA A 101 11.34 -4.61 5.42
CA ALA A 101 10.56 -3.41 5.15
C ALA A 101 10.89 -2.81 3.78
N ASP A 102 12.16 -2.73 3.40
CA ASP A 102 12.56 -2.28 2.05
C ASP A 102 12.00 -3.18 0.94
N THR A 103 12.06 -4.50 1.13
CA THR A 103 11.46 -5.43 0.16
C THR A 103 9.93 -5.35 0.13
N TRP A 104 9.30 -5.02 1.25
CA TRP A 104 7.86 -4.83 1.35
C TRP A 104 7.40 -3.56 0.64
N ASP A 105 8.12 -2.44 0.83
CA ASP A 105 7.88 -1.19 0.10
C ASP A 105 7.96 -1.41 -1.42
N ARG A 106 8.96 -2.19 -1.86
CA ARG A 106 9.08 -2.56 -3.28
C ARG A 106 7.92 -3.43 -3.77
N LEU A 107 7.39 -4.33 -2.93
CA LEU A 107 6.20 -5.12 -3.24
C LEU A 107 4.94 -4.26 -3.30
N GLU A 108 4.80 -3.27 -2.41
CA GLU A 108 3.69 -2.31 -2.42
C GLU A 108 3.69 -1.51 -3.73
N LYS A 109 4.85 -1.06 -4.18
CA LYS A 109 4.99 -0.37 -5.47
C LYS A 109 4.61 -1.25 -6.66
N VAL A 110 4.99 -2.53 -6.67
CA VAL A 110 4.64 -3.47 -7.75
C VAL A 110 3.16 -3.84 -7.70
N PHE A 111 2.58 -3.90 -6.50
CA PHE A 111 1.16 -4.11 -6.30
C PHE A 111 0.35 -2.92 -6.79
N GLU A 112 0.71 -1.69 -6.42
CA GLU A 112 0.06 -0.46 -6.92
C GLU A 112 0.11 -0.39 -8.43
N GLU A 113 1.28 -0.61 -9.05
CA GLU A 113 1.43 -0.68 -10.50
C GLU A 113 0.51 -1.72 -11.14
N ARG A 114 0.38 -2.89 -10.51
CA ARG A 114 -0.48 -3.96 -11.03
C ARG A 114 -1.96 -3.62 -10.88
N VAL A 115 -2.34 -3.01 -9.76
CA VAL A 115 -3.69 -2.52 -9.48
C VAL A 115 -4.05 -1.41 -10.46
N GLN A 116 -3.22 -0.38 -10.61
CA GLN A 116 -3.40 0.69 -11.59
C GLN A 116 -3.54 0.12 -13.01
N ARG A 117 -2.71 -0.85 -13.41
CA ARG A 117 -2.81 -1.47 -14.73
C ARG A 117 -4.13 -2.23 -14.94
N ALA A 118 -4.66 -2.86 -13.89
CA ALA A 118 -5.97 -3.51 -13.94
C ALA A 118 -7.10 -2.47 -14.04
N LEU A 119 -7.03 -1.38 -13.29
CA LEU A 119 -8.02 -0.30 -13.31
C LEU A 119 -8.04 0.46 -14.65
N VAL A 120 -6.88 0.77 -15.23
CA VAL A 120 -6.78 1.42 -16.55
C VAL A 120 -7.39 0.53 -17.64
N LYS A 121 -7.17 -0.79 -17.57
CA LYS A 121 -7.82 -1.76 -18.47
C LYS A 121 -9.34 -1.80 -18.33
N LEU A 122 -9.87 -1.44 -17.16
CA LEU A 122 -11.30 -1.35 -16.89
C LEU A 122 -11.88 0.04 -17.21
N GLY A 123 -11.05 0.98 -17.69
CA GLY A 123 -11.48 2.32 -18.09
C GLY A 123 -11.55 3.33 -16.94
N VAL A 124 -10.98 3.02 -15.78
CA VAL A 124 -10.88 3.98 -14.67
C VAL A 124 -9.64 4.86 -14.86
N PRO A 125 -9.79 6.19 -15.03
CA PRO A 125 -8.66 7.11 -15.18
C PRO A 125 -7.79 7.16 -13.92
N GLY A 126 -6.47 7.21 -14.10
CA GLY A 126 -5.51 7.22 -13.00
C GLY A 126 -5.37 8.58 -12.32
N ARG A 127 -4.59 8.63 -11.22
CA ARG A 127 -4.31 9.86 -10.49
C ARG A 127 -3.53 10.87 -11.34
N ASP A 128 -2.57 10.40 -12.12
CA ASP A 128 -1.76 11.24 -13.01
C ASP A 128 -2.58 11.84 -14.14
N ASP A 129 -3.54 11.10 -14.69
CA ASP A 129 -4.46 11.59 -15.72
C ASP A 129 -5.36 12.71 -15.16
N LEU A 130 -5.87 12.55 -13.93
CA LEU A 130 -6.67 13.57 -13.26
C LEU A 130 -5.84 14.83 -12.93
N ALA A 131 -4.58 14.65 -12.53
CA ALA A 131 -3.67 15.77 -12.28
C ALA A 131 -3.37 16.54 -13.57
N GLY A 132 -3.05 15.83 -14.66
CA GLY A 132 -2.82 16.43 -15.98
C GLY A 132 -4.06 17.14 -16.53
N LEU A 133 -5.26 16.57 -16.33
CA LEU A 133 -6.51 17.20 -16.72
C LEU A 133 -6.78 18.46 -15.89
N SER A 134 -6.57 18.42 -14.57
CA SER A 134 -6.72 19.58 -13.69
C SER A 134 -5.79 20.72 -14.12
N GLN A 135 -4.54 20.41 -14.43
CA GLN A 135 -3.57 21.40 -14.89
C GLN A 135 -3.96 22.02 -16.24
N ARG A 136 -4.51 21.22 -17.17
CA ARG A 136 -5.06 21.73 -18.44
C ARG A 136 -6.28 22.61 -18.22
N VAL A 137 -7.18 22.26 -17.30
CA VAL A 137 -8.35 23.07 -16.93
C VAL A 137 -7.92 24.38 -16.31
N ASP A 138 -6.90 24.38 -15.44
CA ASP A 138 -6.36 25.59 -14.83
C ASP A 138 -5.71 26.51 -15.88
N ALA A 139 -4.92 25.94 -16.79
CA ALA A 139 -4.33 26.69 -17.91
C ALA A 139 -5.42 27.29 -18.80
N LEU A 140 -6.44 26.50 -19.16
CA LEU A 140 -7.56 26.99 -19.97
C LEU A 140 -8.38 28.05 -19.24
N THR A 141 -8.59 27.89 -17.93
CA THR A 141 -9.27 28.88 -17.08
C THR A 141 -8.47 30.18 -17.00
N ALA A 142 -7.13 30.09 -16.92
CA ALA A 142 -6.25 31.26 -16.96
C ALA A 142 -6.32 31.98 -18.31
N GLU A 143 -6.30 31.23 -19.42
CA GLU A 143 -6.47 31.77 -20.78
C GLU A 143 -7.84 32.44 -20.94
N LEU A 144 -8.91 31.82 -20.42
CA LEU A 144 -10.27 32.36 -20.48
C LEU A 144 -10.40 33.66 -19.67
N ARG A 145 -9.80 33.70 -18.48
CA ARG A 145 -9.74 34.93 -17.66
C ARG A 145 -8.94 36.03 -18.37
N ARG A 146 -7.84 35.68 -19.03
CA ARG A 146 -7.05 36.63 -19.84
C ARG A 146 -7.85 37.18 -21.03
N GLN A 147 -8.76 36.39 -21.59
CA GLN A 147 -9.65 36.78 -22.69
C GLN A 147 -10.97 37.45 -22.22
N GLY A 148 -11.11 37.76 -20.92
CA GLY A 148 -12.27 38.50 -20.39
C GLY A 148 -13.43 37.62 -19.89
N GLY A 149 -13.24 36.30 -19.81
CA GLY A 149 -14.19 35.37 -19.20
C GLY A 149 -14.33 35.62 -17.70
N LYS A 150 -15.37 36.35 -17.30
CA LYS A 150 -15.70 36.63 -15.91
C LYS A 150 -16.02 35.31 -15.18
N PRO A 151 -15.29 34.92 -14.13
CA PRO A 151 -15.61 33.70 -13.40
C PRO A 151 -16.93 33.91 -12.64
N ALA A 152 -17.84 32.93 -12.74
CA ALA A 152 -18.94 32.81 -11.79
C ALA A 152 -18.30 32.59 -10.41
N ALA A 153 -18.24 33.67 -9.62
CA ALA A 153 -17.65 33.67 -8.30
C ALA A 153 -18.36 32.62 -7.44
N LYS A 154 -17.63 31.57 -7.04
CA LYS A 154 -17.98 30.74 -5.90
C LYS A 154 -18.14 31.70 -4.72
N ALA A 155 -19.37 31.81 -4.20
CA ALA A 155 -19.70 32.63 -3.06
C ALA A 155 -18.82 32.23 -1.88
N ALA A 156 -17.76 33.01 -1.65
CA ALA A 156 -17.00 32.98 -0.42
C ALA A 156 -17.92 33.55 0.67
N ALA A 157 -18.47 32.67 1.50
CA ALA A 157 -19.19 33.04 2.70
C ALA A 157 -18.27 33.89 3.58
N LYS A 158 -18.59 35.18 3.70
CA LYS A 158 -17.92 36.13 4.59
C LYS A 158 -18.47 35.91 6.02
N PRO A 159 -17.62 35.82 7.06
CA PRO A 159 -18.12 35.70 8.43
C PRO A 159 -18.59 37.08 8.89
N ALA A 160 -19.90 37.30 8.89
CA ALA A 160 -20.50 38.48 9.50
C ALA A 160 -20.82 38.17 10.96
N ALA A 161 -20.00 38.74 11.85
CA ALA A 161 -20.34 38.87 13.26
C ALA A 161 -21.54 39.83 13.40
N ALA A 162 -22.63 39.35 14.00
CA ALA A 162 -23.64 40.20 14.63
C ALA A 162 -24.30 39.44 15.79
N LYS A 163 -24.42 40.14 16.90
CA LYS A 163 -24.75 39.65 18.24
C LYS A 163 -26.26 39.46 18.43
N ALA A 164 -26.54 38.64 19.45
CA ALA A 164 -27.66 38.71 20.39
C ALA A 164 -29.04 38.20 19.94
N GLN A 165 -29.46 37.11 20.58
CA GLN A 165 -30.73 37.10 21.31
C GLN A 165 -30.67 36.12 22.49
N LYS A 166 -31.23 36.57 23.60
CA LYS A 166 -31.17 36.04 24.96
C LYS A 166 -32.60 35.72 25.37
N VAL A 167 -32.93 34.47 25.68
CA VAL A 167 -34.05 34.06 26.58
C VAL A 167 -33.92 32.55 26.84
N THR A 168 -33.39 32.14 27.99
CA THR A 168 -34.14 31.64 29.16
C THR A 168 -35.02 30.40 28.90
N ALA A 169 -34.59 29.23 29.37
CA ALA A 169 -35.35 28.42 30.33
C ALA A 169 -34.61 27.13 30.69
N ALA A 170 -34.67 26.80 31.97
CA ALA A 170 -34.03 25.71 32.69
C ALA A 170 -34.20 24.30 32.10
N LYS A 171 -33.14 23.49 32.16
CA LYS A 171 -33.15 22.29 33.03
C LYS A 171 -31.73 21.83 33.41
N LYS A 172 -31.45 22.00 34.70
CA LYS A 172 -30.45 21.32 35.54
C LYS A 172 -30.67 19.79 35.40
N VAL A 173 -29.65 18.95 35.35
CA VAL A 173 -29.07 18.15 36.45
C VAL A 173 -28.04 17.24 35.76
N ALA A 174 -26.83 16.95 36.23
CA ALA A 174 -25.98 17.51 37.27
C ALA A 174 -24.57 16.94 37.00
N LYS A 175 -23.57 17.81 37.02
CA LYS A 175 -22.16 17.40 37.12
C LYS A 175 -21.56 18.31 38.17
N GLN A 176 -21.21 17.74 39.32
CA GLN A 176 -20.47 18.40 40.39
C GLN A 176 -19.97 17.31 41.37
N PRO A 177 -18.93 17.58 42.17
CA PRO A 177 -17.64 18.15 41.80
C PRO A 177 -16.46 17.47 42.54
N ALA A 178 -15.24 17.90 42.21
CA ALA A 178 -14.05 17.72 43.02
C ALA A 178 -14.16 18.42 44.40
N LEU A 179 -13.21 18.11 45.30
CA LEU A 179 -12.71 18.79 46.54
C LEU A 179 -12.42 17.69 47.60
N LYS A 180 -11.34 17.60 48.38
CA LYS A 180 -10.19 18.41 48.86
C LYS A 180 -9.16 17.38 49.43
N LYS A 181 -7.85 17.49 49.17
CA LYS A 181 -6.76 18.12 49.97
C LYS A 181 -6.40 17.46 51.32
N ALA A 182 -5.07 17.36 51.52
CA ALA A 182 -4.29 17.15 52.76
C ALA A 182 -4.17 15.70 53.29
N ALA A 183 -3.10 15.25 53.95
CA ALA A 183 -1.69 15.61 54.10
C ALA A 183 -1.07 14.52 55.02
N ALA A 184 0.25 14.29 54.88
CA ALA A 184 1.16 13.74 55.91
C ALA A 184 1.02 12.27 56.38
N LYS A 185 2.07 11.45 56.15
CA LYS A 185 3.03 10.98 57.19
C LYS A 185 4.04 9.93 56.64
N ALA A 186 5.29 10.37 56.58
CA ALA A 186 6.59 9.74 56.91
C ALA A 186 6.93 8.23 56.67
N PRO A 187 8.22 7.90 56.40
CA PRO A 187 8.75 6.59 55.97
C PRO A 187 9.29 5.73 57.14
N ARG A 188 9.52 4.41 56.93
CA ARG A 188 10.63 3.59 57.50
C ARG A 188 10.43 2.06 57.39
N LYS A 189 11.39 1.37 56.74
CA LYS A 189 12.02 0.05 57.04
C LYS A 189 12.85 -0.31 55.79
N ALA A 190 14.18 -0.32 55.71
CA ALA A 190 15.27 -0.69 56.60
C ALA A 190 15.17 -2.13 57.12
N VAL A 191 15.86 -3.06 56.43
CA VAL A 191 16.73 -4.17 56.90
C VAL A 191 17.38 -4.74 55.61
N ALA A 192 18.59 -4.33 55.23
CA ALA A 192 19.92 -4.82 55.64
C ALA A 192 20.43 -6.00 54.78
N LYS A 193 21.40 -5.67 53.92
CA LYS A 193 22.35 -6.59 53.25
C LYS A 193 23.50 -6.88 54.23
N PRO A 194 24.10 -8.09 54.22
CA PRO A 194 25.49 -8.24 54.64
C PRO A 194 26.39 -8.47 53.41
N LYS A 195 27.46 -7.68 53.31
CA LYS A 195 28.69 -8.03 52.59
C LYS A 195 29.86 -7.90 53.59
N PRO A 196 30.92 -8.71 53.46
CA PRO A 196 32.03 -8.85 54.43
C PRO A 196 33.04 -7.70 54.28
N PRO A 197 34.03 -7.53 55.20
CA PRO A 197 35.37 -8.09 54.95
C PRO A 197 36.31 -8.33 56.18
N VAL A 198 37.32 -9.19 55.95
CA VAL A 198 38.75 -9.28 56.43
C VAL A 198 39.17 -9.17 57.92
N ALA A 199 39.74 -10.29 58.43
CA ALA A 199 41.08 -10.55 59.07
C ALA A 199 41.82 -9.44 59.87
N PRO A 200 42.76 -9.77 60.80
CA PRO A 200 43.52 -11.03 61.01
C PRO A 200 42.96 -12.01 62.05
#